data_AF-A0A645DRG3-F1
#
_entry.id   AF-A0A645DRG3-F1
#
_cell.length_a   1.000
_cell.length_b   1.000
_cell.length_c   1.000
_cell.angle_alpha   90.00
_cell.angle_beta   90.00
_cell.angle_gamma   90.00
#
_symmetry.space_group_name_H-M   'P 1'
#
loop_
_entity.id
_entity.type
_entity.pdbx_description
1 polymer ?
#
loop_
_entity_poly.entity_id
_entity_poly.type
_entity_poly.pdbx_seq_one_letter_code
_entity_poly.pdbx_strand_id
1 'polypeptide(L)'
;MRKIEISTEVQKDIEKFDGRETQWTKAIIRYLEDEHNSIETIKQKFKPLHGDLCGYYKAKHRGFGIRLVFRILSDTELIMYIEKLKPNEVITECIQLLAVGKRDKIYDLAKKRSDNK
;
A
#
# COMPACT_ATOMS: atom_id res chain seq x y z
N MET A 1 3.86 15.46 6.78
CA MET A 1 4.58 14.63 5.79
C MET A 1 3.86 13.30 5.65
N ARG A 2 3.68 12.82 4.42
CA ARG A 2 3.14 11.48 4.14
C ARG A 2 4.24 10.42 4.24
N LYS A 3 3.97 9.34 4.97
CA LYS A 3 4.80 8.15 5.03
C LYS A 3 4.20 7.01 4.21
N ILE A 4 5.04 6.35 3.41
CA ILE A 4 4.71 5.04 2.83
C ILE A 4 5.43 3.96 3.61
N GLU A 5 4.68 3.08 4.26
CA GLU A 5 5.22 1.93 4.96
C GLU A 5 5.26 0.73 4.01
N ILE A 6 6.47 0.21 3.78
CA ILE A 6 6.70 -0.97 2.95
C ILE A 6 7.45 -1.98 3.82
N SER A 7 6.78 -3.08 4.18
CA SER A 7 7.42 -4.14 4.96
C SER A 7 8.50 -4.86 4.15
N THR A 8 9.45 -5.49 4.83
CA THR A 8 10.48 -6.32 4.20
C THR A 8 9.87 -7.44 3.33
N GLU A 9 8.70 -7.98 3.72
CA GLU A 9 8.01 -8.98 2.90
C GLU A 9 7.51 -8.42 1.58
N VAL A 10 6.98 -7.19 1.57
CA VAL A 10 6.54 -6.51 0.34
C VAL A 10 7.74 -6.15 -0.52
N GLN A 11 8.87 -5.74 0.08
CA GLN A 11 10.11 -5.51 -0.66
C GLN A 11 10.56 -6.78 -1.41
N LYS A 12 10.56 -7.93 -0.72
CA LYS A 12 10.84 -9.24 -1.34
C LYS A 12 9.85 -9.61 -2.45
N ASP A 13 8.60 -9.16 -2.36
CA ASP A 13 7.63 -9.39 -3.45
C ASP A 13 7.93 -8.52 -4.68
N ILE A 14 8.38 -7.27 -4.48
CA ILE A 14 8.82 -6.37 -5.56
C ILE A 14 10.08 -6.92 -6.24
N GLU A 15 11.03 -7.48 -5.49
CA GLU A 15 12.28 -8.03 -6.02
C GLU A 15 12.08 -9.23 -6.97
N LYS A 16 10.92 -9.90 -6.92
CA LYS A 16 10.58 -11.02 -7.82
C LYS A 16 10.13 -10.57 -9.21
N PHE A 17 9.88 -9.29 -9.40
CA PHE A 17 9.33 -8.75 -10.64
C PHE A 17 10.39 -8.51 -11.70
N ASP A 18 9.97 -8.58 -12.96
CA ASP A 18 10.80 -8.12 -14.07
C ASP A 18 10.95 -6.59 -14.06
N GLY A 19 11.79 -6.05 -14.96
CA GLY A 19 12.05 -4.61 -15.01
C GLY A 19 10.80 -3.74 -15.25
N ARG A 20 9.85 -4.19 -16.08
CA ARG A 20 8.63 -3.43 -16.40
C ARG A 20 7.63 -3.47 -15.27
N GLU A 21 7.49 -4.64 -14.66
CA GLU A 21 6.64 -4.88 -13.49
C GLU A 21 7.14 -4.07 -12.27
N THR A 22 8.45 -4.04 -12.07
CA THR A 22 9.11 -3.22 -11.05
C THR A 22 8.91 -1.74 -11.31
N GLN A 23 9.09 -1.29 -12.56
CA GLN A 23 8.90 0.12 -12.93
C GLN A 23 7.46 0.58 -12.68
N TRP A 24 6.48 -0.24 -13.07
CA TRP A 24 5.08 0.07 -12.80
C TRP A 24 4.80 0.16 -11.29
N THR A 25 5.31 -0.80 -10.52
CA THR A 25 5.13 -0.81 -9.06
C THR A 25 5.74 0.42 -8.41
N LYS A 26 6.96 0.80 -8.80
CA LYS A 26 7.62 2.04 -8.34
C LYS A 26 6.84 3.30 -8.73
N ALA A 27 6.23 3.33 -9.92
CA ALA A 27 5.40 4.45 -10.33
C ALA A 27 4.13 4.59 -9.46
N ILE A 28 3.51 3.48 -9.07
CA ILE A 28 2.39 3.52 -8.11
C ILE A 28 2.85 4.00 -6.74
N ILE A 29 3.99 3.50 -6.23
CA ILE A 29 4.55 3.94 -4.94
C ILE A 29 4.82 5.45 -4.97
N ARG A 30 5.52 5.95 -5.99
CA ARG A 30 5.77 7.39 -6.16
C ARG A 30 4.50 8.22 -6.21
N TYR A 31 3.46 7.71 -6.88
CA TYR A 31 2.15 8.38 -6.90
C TYR A 31 1.52 8.48 -5.51
N LEU A 32 1.67 7.43 -4.68
CA LEU A 32 1.19 7.43 -3.30
C LEU A 32 2.04 8.35 -2.42
N GLU A 33 3.37 8.41 -2.62
CA GLU A 33 4.31 9.28 -1.91
C GLU A 33 4.08 10.76 -2.18
N ASP A 34 3.68 11.11 -3.40
CA ASP A 34 3.53 12.50 -3.84
C ASP A 34 2.40 13.23 -3.10
N GLU A 35 2.81 14.18 -2.26
CA GLU A 35 1.93 14.98 -1.40
C GLU A 35 0.98 15.91 -2.17
N HIS A 36 1.24 16.17 -3.46
CA HIS A 36 0.27 16.88 -4.33
C HIS A 36 -1.00 16.03 -4.57
N ASN A 37 -0.91 14.71 -4.43
CA ASN A 37 -2.07 13.83 -4.48
C ASN A 37 -2.65 13.74 -3.06
N SER A 38 -3.73 14.47 -2.77
CA SER A 38 -4.43 14.33 -1.49
C SER A 38 -4.95 12.91 -1.26
N ILE A 39 -5.21 12.55 0.00
CA ILE A 39 -5.83 11.26 0.35
C ILE A 39 -7.15 11.05 -0.40
N GLU A 40 -7.95 12.10 -0.55
CA GLU A 40 -9.21 12.03 -1.30
C GLU A 40 -8.98 11.70 -2.78
N THR A 41 -8.00 12.36 -3.42
CA THR A 41 -7.61 12.05 -4.81
C THR A 41 -7.14 10.60 -4.95
N ILE A 42 -6.37 10.08 -3.99
CA ILE A 42 -5.93 8.68 -3.96
C ILE A 42 -7.14 7.74 -3.87
N LYS A 43 -8.08 8.01 -2.97
CA LYS A 43 -9.31 7.20 -2.79
C LYS A 43 -10.19 7.19 -4.04
N GLN A 44 -10.28 8.32 -4.75
CA GLN A 44 -11.03 8.41 -6.01
C GLN A 44 -10.35 7.65 -7.16
N LYS A 45 -9.01 7.67 -7.21
CA LYS A 45 -8.24 7.00 -8.27
C LYS A 45 -8.21 5.48 -8.12
N PHE A 46 -8.07 4.97 -6.90
CA PHE A 46 -7.90 3.55 -6.64
C PHE A 46 -9.18 2.90 -6.16
N LYS A 47 -9.51 1.74 -6.73
CA LYS A 47 -10.76 1.06 -6.36
C LYS A 47 -10.66 0.52 -4.93
N PRO A 48 -11.66 0.75 -4.07
CA PRO A 48 -11.72 0.10 -2.78
C PRO A 48 -11.91 -1.41 -2.95
N LEU A 49 -11.50 -2.15 -1.92
CA LEU A 49 -11.77 -3.56 -1.74
C LEU A 49 -13.00 -3.75 -0.83
N HIS A 50 -13.56 -4.95 -0.89
CA HIS A 50 -14.77 -5.35 -0.15
C HIS A 50 -14.53 -6.70 0.53
N GLY A 51 -15.47 -7.13 1.37
CA GLY A 51 -15.35 -8.36 2.16
C GLY A 51 -14.27 -8.23 3.22
N ASP A 52 -13.44 -9.26 3.36
CA ASP A 52 -12.37 -9.32 4.37
C ASP A 52 -11.30 -8.23 4.23
N LEU A 53 -11.23 -7.56 3.06
CA LEU A 53 -10.34 -6.44 2.79
C LEU A 53 -11.12 -5.11 2.69
N CYS A 54 -12.24 -4.98 3.37
CA CYS A 54 -12.94 -3.69 3.48
C CYS A 54 -12.02 -2.64 4.12
N GLY A 55 -12.00 -1.42 3.55
CA GLY A 55 -11.09 -0.34 3.97
C GLY A 55 -9.71 -0.35 3.28
N TYR A 56 -9.41 -1.38 2.49
CA TYR A 56 -8.21 -1.45 1.66
C TYR A 56 -8.49 -0.99 0.23
N TYR A 57 -7.43 -0.67 -0.50
CA TYR A 57 -7.48 -0.18 -1.88
C TYR A 57 -6.57 -1.01 -2.77
N LYS A 58 -6.83 -0.97 -4.08
CA LYS A 58 -5.98 -1.64 -5.07
C LYS A 58 -5.59 -0.77 -6.25
N ALA A 59 -4.32 -0.86 -6.62
CA ALA A 59 -3.85 -0.53 -7.97
C ALA A 59 -3.76 -1.81 -8.81
N LYS A 60 -4.04 -1.70 -10.12
CA LYS A 60 -3.97 -2.85 -11.04
C LYS A 60 -3.33 -2.48 -12.37
N HIS A 61 -2.46 -3.36 -12.87
CA HIS A 61 -1.97 -3.31 -14.25
C HIS A 61 -2.52 -4.51 -15.02
N ARG A 62 -3.42 -4.27 -15.98
CA ARG A 62 -4.06 -5.36 -16.72
C ARG A 62 -3.07 -6.10 -17.62
N GLY A 63 -2.18 -5.38 -18.32
CA GLY A 63 -1.22 -5.96 -19.25
C GLY A 63 -0.22 -6.92 -18.61
N PHE A 64 0.09 -6.74 -17.31
CA PHE A 64 1.02 -7.62 -16.58
C PHE A 64 0.30 -8.55 -15.60
N GLY A 65 -1.01 -8.38 -15.40
CA GLY A 65 -1.77 -9.13 -14.40
C GLY A 65 -1.36 -8.82 -12.95
N ILE A 66 -0.73 -7.67 -12.70
CA ILE A 66 -0.22 -7.27 -11.37
C ILE A 66 -1.27 -6.47 -10.61
N ARG A 67 -1.29 -6.68 -9.29
CA ARG A 67 -2.02 -5.87 -8.33
C ARG A 67 -1.13 -5.47 -7.18
N LEU A 68 -1.38 -4.28 -6.67
CA LEU A 68 -0.82 -3.76 -5.42
C LEU A 68 -1.99 -3.47 -4.49
N VAL A 69 -1.91 -3.97 -3.26
CA VAL A 69 -2.91 -3.77 -2.20
C VAL A 69 -2.30 -2.91 -1.11
N PHE A 70 -3.02 -1.87 -0.70
CA PHE A 70 -2.60 -0.93 0.32
C PHE A 70 -3.78 -0.46 1.16
N ARG A 71 -3.50 0.14 2.31
CA ARG A 71 -4.49 0.86 3.12
C ARG A 71 -3.96 2.23 3.53
N ILE A 72 -4.88 3.10 3.90
CA ILE A 72 -4.60 4.44 4.41
C ILE A 72 -5.01 4.40 5.89
N LEU A 73 -4.10 4.74 6.80
CA LEU A 73 -4.41 4.74 8.23
C LEU A 73 -5.38 5.87 8.56
N SER A 74 -6.37 5.56 9.40
CA SER A 74 -7.19 6.57 10.07
C SER A 74 -6.36 7.37 11.09
N ASP A 75 -6.87 8.51 11.55
CA ASP A 75 -6.19 9.34 12.54
C ASP A 75 -5.85 8.57 13.82
N THR A 76 -6.77 7.72 14.30
CA THR A 76 -6.55 6.87 15.47
C THR A 76 -5.44 5.84 15.23
N GLU A 77 -5.43 5.18 14.07
CA GLU A 77 -4.37 4.22 13.70
C GLU A 77 -3.02 4.91 13.50
N LEU A 78 -3.03 6.13 12.98
CA LEU A 78 -1.82 6.93 12.77
C LEU A 78 -1.17 7.31 14.11
N ILE A 79 -1.95 7.71 15.11
CA ILE A 79 -1.46 7.98 16.46
C ILE A 79 -0.77 6.75 17.04
N MET A 80 -1.44 5.59 17.02
CA MET A 80 -0.87 4.33 17.50
C MET A 80 0.39 3.91 16.73
N TYR A 81 0.47 4.24 15.44
CA TYR A 81 1.64 3.98 14.62
C TYR A 81 2.82 4.88 15.00
N ILE A 82 2.57 6.18 15.21
CA ILE A 82 3.61 7.15 15.59
C ILE A 82 4.15 6.84 16.98
N GLU A 83 3.32 6.43 17.94
CA GLU A 83 3.75 6.02 19.29
C GLU A 83 4.76 4.87 19.27
N LYS A 84 4.71 4.02 18.24
CA LYS A 84 5.65 2.90 18.05
C LYS A 84 6.95 3.33 17.34
N LEU A 85 6.99 4.51 16.73
CA LEU A 85 8.17 5.04 16.05
C LEU A 85 9.07 5.81 17.01
N LYS A 86 10.36 5.92 16.65
CA LYS A 86 11.31 6.74 17.41
C LYS A 86 10.82 8.21 17.45
N PRO A 87 10.98 8.91 18.59
CA PRO A 87 10.62 10.32 18.66
C PRO A 87 11.45 11.10 17.64
N ASN A 88 10.77 11.88 16.78
CA ASN A 88 11.26 12.98 15.91
C ASN A 88 10.72 13.00 14.45
N GLU A 89 9.93 12.03 13.99
CA GLU A 89 9.25 12.14 12.68
C GLU A 89 7.85 12.78 12.81
N VAL A 90 7.62 13.89 12.11
CA VAL A 90 6.28 14.51 11.99
C VAL A 90 5.52 13.87 10.84
N ILE A 91 4.83 12.77 11.13
CA ILE A 91 4.00 12.05 10.16
C ILE A 91 2.56 12.53 10.29
N THR A 92 2.00 13.02 9.20
CA THR A 92 0.59 13.50 9.15
C THR A 92 -0.32 12.54 8.42
N GLU A 93 0.25 11.63 7.63
CA GLU A 93 -0.48 10.62 6.86
C GLU A 93 0.39 9.37 6.73
N CYS A 94 -0.21 8.19 6.80
CA CYS A 94 0.50 6.93 6.58
C CYS A 94 -0.29 6.02 5.64
N ILE A 95 0.37 5.56 4.58
CA ILE A 95 -0.17 4.56 3.66
C ILE A 95 0.69 3.30 3.79
N GLN A 96 0.06 2.19 4.12
CA GLN A 96 0.74 0.91 4.30
C GLN A 96 0.52 0.03 3.08
N LEU A 97 1.60 -0.46 2.48
CA LEU A 97 1.53 -1.49 1.45
C LEU A 97 1.43 -2.85 2.13
N LEU A 98 0.44 -3.65 1.72
CA LEU A 98 0.23 -4.99 2.27
C LEU A 98 0.82 -6.06 1.35
N ALA A 99 0.60 -5.94 0.05
CA ALA A 99 1.10 -6.93 -0.89
C ALA A 99 1.19 -6.37 -2.31
N VAL A 100 2.14 -6.92 -3.08
CA VAL A 100 2.19 -6.75 -4.52
C VAL A 100 2.42 -8.10 -5.19
N GLY A 101 1.75 -8.37 -6.31
CA GLY A 101 1.87 -9.67 -6.97
C GLY A 101 0.88 -9.91 -8.09
N LYS A 102 0.90 -11.11 -8.64
CA LYS A 102 -0.05 -11.57 -9.65
C LYS A 102 -1.46 -11.72 -9.06
N ARG A 103 -2.49 -11.52 -9.90
CA ARG A 103 -3.92 -11.54 -9.55
C ARG A 103 -4.35 -12.68 -8.64
N ASP A 104 -3.86 -13.89 -8.87
CA ASP A 104 -4.54 -15.10 -8.37
C ASP A 104 -4.34 -15.34 -6.88
N LYS A 105 -3.24 -14.87 -6.30
CA LYS A 105 -2.89 -15.12 -4.88
C LYS A 105 -2.83 -13.86 -4.03
N ILE A 106 -2.99 -12.70 -4.65
CA ILE A 106 -2.65 -11.43 -4.00
C ILE A 106 -3.62 -11.04 -2.89
N TYR A 107 -4.89 -11.39 -3.02
CA TYR A 107 -5.89 -11.05 -2.00
C TYR A 107 -5.79 -11.95 -0.78
N ASP A 108 -5.54 -13.25 -0.97
CA ASP A 108 -5.30 -14.18 0.13
C ASP A 108 -4.03 -13.80 0.89
N LEU A 109 -2.97 -13.41 0.16
CA LEU A 109 -1.74 -12.91 0.76
C LEU A 109 -1.96 -11.60 1.53
N ALA A 110 -2.70 -10.65 0.94
CA ALA A 110 -3.03 -9.39 1.60
C ALA A 110 -3.85 -9.61 2.87
N LYS A 111 -4.83 -10.52 2.83
CA LYS A 111 -5.64 -10.91 4.00
C LYS A 111 -4.78 -11.53 5.10
N LYS A 112 -3.93 -12.51 4.75
CA LYS A 112 -2.99 -13.10 5.71
C LYS A 112 -2.10 -12.04 6.38
N ARG A 113 -1.71 -10.99 5.66
CA ARG A 113 -0.88 -9.90 6.20
C ARG A 113 -1.68 -8.84 6.96
N SER A 114 -2.97 -8.66 6.68
CA SER A 114 -3.82 -7.79 7.50
C SER A 114 -4.06 -8.38 8.88
N ASP A 115 -4.25 -9.70 8.96
CA ASP A 115 -4.61 -10.39 10.20
C ASP A 115 -3.43 -10.53 11.18
N ASN A 116 -2.19 -10.36 10.71
CA ASN A 116 -0.95 -10.47 11.50
C ASN A 116 -0.39 -9.11 11.95
N LYS A 117 -1.16 -8.01 11.83
CA LYS A 117 -0.73 -6.65 12.19
C LYS A 117 -1.22 -6.18 13.56
#